data_AF-A0A7C6Z3S8-F1
#
_entry.id   AF-A0A7C6Z3S8-F1
#
_cell.length_a   1.000
_cell.length_b   1.000
_cell.length_c   1.000
_cell.angle_alpha   90.00
_cell.angle_beta   90.00
_cell.angle_gamma   90.00
#
_symmetry.space_group_name_H-M   'P 1'
#
loop_
_entity.id
_entity.type
_entity.pdbx_description
1 polymer ?
#
loop_
_entity_poly.entity_id
_entity_poly.type
_entity_poly.pdbx_seq_one_letter_code
_entity_poly.pdbx_strand_id
1 'polypeptide(L)'
;MDTRELKEMFGVRAKDIIADGLRLTQNRSGMIKCPLHNDKNPSMSWFKEGLMWRCHACQGKIDIFDYYTKYEYMTFAEAKERLIEMLGINTVFEKTNRAVKKEYGLPKIEMRDLSQEAIDLMAVRKLTKETLEAWRVKESTWSGSKVYVYQYFHDGILKHVTYREVKHGGFKGGCERNTEPVLWGMWHVEDGKPLVITEGQPDAMAVWQSGYKNVVSVPSGANNMTWIDTCWDWLQGREIIVWADNDRPGIDFADKVRQRLKDVKVIFSDTLKDANEVLYRYGPEKVLEIIENKIKEMPLGLKDVAHMEYKRNTSNGIETGFFEYDSYVEDWKDGELTIIFGRNGEGKTTFVSQIISHCLEKKVKTFLYSGEMSDYKIQDWLYRQLVSNKKEYMAQARTKYRIKDEIKPEIIKQIKQWHEGLFFIFDRSEEKIASDLDKFFDVMDLAFNRFGVRLFIIDNLMSRLEENADSLYSDQANFVQRCKDFVNNKDAHIVLVVHPNKEKREITNGQGNLEKTDISGSNNIPNKADNIIAVERNWGESRDFDCVVTSLKNRENGERKAFKYLFSPKTLRFYNNHTREEIKFGWEKPTLIEQIGIEVHEKAPWD
;
A
#
# COMPACT_ATOMS: atom_id res chain seq x y z
N MET A 1 -4.62 -36.72 9.19
CA MET A 1 -4.03 -36.62 10.54
C MET A 1 -4.50 -35.36 11.23
N ASP A 2 -5.15 -35.54 12.37
CA ASP A 2 -5.50 -34.44 13.28
C ASP A 2 -4.27 -34.03 14.14
N THR A 3 -4.40 -32.94 14.89
CA THR A 3 -3.32 -32.35 15.69
C THR A 3 -2.97 -33.19 16.92
N ARG A 4 -3.92 -34.00 17.40
CA ARG A 4 -3.73 -34.88 18.56
C ARG A 4 -2.98 -36.14 18.16
N GLU A 5 -3.36 -36.76 17.04
CA GLU A 5 -2.66 -37.88 16.41
C GLU A 5 -1.20 -37.50 16.14
N LEU A 6 -0.95 -36.32 15.55
CA LEU A 6 0.41 -35.85 15.31
C LEU A 6 1.23 -35.73 16.61
N LYS A 7 0.65 -35.14 17.66
CA LYS A 7 1.31 -35.05 18.97
C LYS A 7 1.61 -36.44 19.51
N GLU A 8 0.64 -37.35 19.48
CA GLU A 8 0.78 -38.73 19.96
C GLU A 8 1.87 -39.51 19.18
N MET A 9 1.97 -39.31 17.86
CA MET A 9 3.00 -39.92 17.01
C MET A 9 4.43 -39.43 17.32
N PHE A 10 4.60 -38.14 17.61
CA PHE A 10 5.88 -37.64 18.10
C PHE A 10 6.15 -38.10 19.53
N GLY A 11 5.10 -38.18 20.35
CA GLY A 11 5.16 -38.68 21.72
C GLY A 11 6.27 -38.01 22.52
N VAL A 12 7.17 -38.83 23.08
CA VAL A 12 8.30 -38.34 23.87
C VAL A 12 9.36 -37.62 22.99
N ARG A 13 9.43 -37.86 21.67
CA ARG A 13 10.39 -37.18 20.79
C ARG A 13 10.16 -35.67 20.71
N ALA A 14 8.92 -35.23 20.90
CA ALA A 14 8.58 -33.80 20.98
C ALA A 14 9.34 -33.08 22.11
N LYS A 15 9.60 -33.79 23.22
CA LYS A 15 10.38 -33.29 24.35
C LYS A 15 11.75 -32.79 23.91
N ASP A 16 12.46 -33.64 23.16
CA ASP A 16 13.84 -33.42 22.77
C ASP A 16 13.92 -32.42 21.60
N ILE A 17 12.98 -32.48 20.64
CA ILE A 17 12.88 -31.49 19.54
C ILE A 17 12.74 -30.06 20.09
N ILE A 18 11.84 -29.85 21.06
CA ILE A 18 11.61 -28.54 21.65
C ILE A 18 12.82 -28.10 22.48
N ALA A 19 13.42 -29.01 23.26
CA ALA A 19 14.57 -28.70 24.09
C ALA A 19 15.79 -28.33 23.24
N ASP A 20 16.08 -29.11 22.19
CA ASP A 20 17.20 -28.87 21.27
C ASP A 20 16.99 -27.62 20.43
N GLY A 21 15.77 -27.43 19.89
CA GLY A 21 15.40 -26.26 19.10
C GLY A 21 15.55 -24.94 19.86
N LEU A 22 15.17 -24.95 21.14
CA LEU A 22 15.37 -23.81 22.04
C LEU A 22 16.76 -23.76 22.68
N ARG A 23 17.66 -24.69 22.36
CA ARG A 23 19.02 -24.83 22.92
C ARG A 23 19.05 -24.94 24.45
N LEU A 24 18.10 -25.67 25.02
CA LEU A 24 17.92 -25.86 26.46
C LEU A 24 18.40 -27.25 26.91
N THR A 25 19.34 -27.28 27.85
CA THR A 25 19.87 -28.53 28.40
C THR A 25 19.07 -29.04 29.59
N GLN A 26 18.78 -30.35 29.61
CA GLN A 26 18.11 -31.01 30.73
C GLN A 26 19.08 -31.22 31.91
N ASN A 27 18.63 -30.95 33.14
CA ASN A 27 19.38 -31.27 34.35
C ASN A 27 19.27 -32.76 34.72
N ARG A 28 19.93 -33.20 35.81
CA ARG A 28 19.90 -34.60 36.29
C ARG A 28 18.49 -35.13 36.59
N SER A 29 17.53 -34.25 36.82
CA SER A 29 16.12 -34.57 37.06
C SER A 29 15.24 -34.47 35.80
N GLY A 30 15.84 -34.23 34.62
CA GLY A 30 15.12 -34.11 33.35
C GLY A 30 14.37 -32.78 33.16
N MET A 31 14.69 -31.75 33.94
CA MET A 31 14.07 -30.42 33.87
C MET A 31 14.88 -29.45 33.01
N ILE A 32 14.20 -28.51 32.33
CA ILE A 32 14.81 -27.42 31.55
C ILE A 32 14.48 -26.05 32.13
N LYS A 33 15.28 -25.04 31.79
CA LYS A 33 14.94 -23.63 32.09
C LYS A 33 13.71 -23.21 31.29
N CYS A 34 12.84 -22.45 31.90
CA CYS A 34 11.63 -21.98 31.23
C CYS A 34 11.94 -20.82 30.27
N PRO A 35 11.60 -20.91 28.97
CA PRO A 35 11.81 -19.83 28.01
C PRO A 35 10.68 -18.77 28.07
N LEU A 36 9.63 -19.00 28.88
CA LEU A 36 8.49 -18.08 29.02
C LEU A 36 8.70 -17.02 30.12
N HIS A 37 9.76 -17.13 30.92
CA HIS A 37 10.13 -16.12 31.91
C HIS A 37 11.64 -16.16 32.16
N ASN A 38 12.17 -15.15 32.85
CA ASN A 38 13.60 -15.08 33.17
C ASN A 38 13.96 -16.10 34.27
N ASP A 39 14.24 -17.33 33.87
CA ASP A 39 14.44 -18.46 34.76
C ASP A 39 15.91 -18.71 35.11
N LYS A 40 16.26 -18.57 36.40
CA LYS A 40 17.63 -18.81 36.88
C LYS A 40 17.95 -20.31 37.03
N ASN A 41 16.97 -21.13 37.39
CA ASN A 41 17.13 -22.55 37.69
C ASN A 41 16.08 -23.40 36.96
N PRO A 42 16.43 -24.54 36.32
CA PRO A 42 15.47 -25.34 35.55
C PRO A 42 14.14 -25.59 36.26
N SER A 43 13.05 -25.00 35.75
CA SER A 43 11.71 -25.03 36.37
C SER A 43 10.63 -25.71 35.52
N MET A 44 10.95 -26.13 34.29
CA MET A 44 10.02 -26.89 33.44
C MET A 44 10.28 -28.40 33.48
N SER A 45 9.23 -29.19 33.59
CA SER A 45 9.26 -30.65 33.44
C SER A 45 8.37 -31.12 32.30
N TRP A 46 8.70 -32.25 31.68
CA TRP A 46 7.88 -32.86 30.63
C TRP A 46 6.63 -33.53 31.22
N PHE A 47 5.44 -33.09 30.78
CA PHE A 47 4.15 -33.67 31.15
C PHE A 47 3.74 -34.69 30.08
N LYS A 48 3.82 -35.98 30.41
CA LYS A 48 3.71 -37.08 29.43
C LYS A 48 2.31 -37.22 28.85
N GLU A 49 1.28 -37.06 29.67
CA GLU A 49 -0.13 -37.23 29.25
C GLU A 49 -0.57 -36.11 28.30
N GLY A 50 0.04 -34.94 28.42
CA GLY A 50 -0.24 -33.77 27.58
C GLY A 50 0.77 -33.52 26.47
N LEU A 51 1.87 -34.29 26.42
CA LEU A 51 2.95 -34.19 25.42
C LEU A 51 3.50 -32.75 25.28
N MET A 52 3.79 -32.14 26.42
CA MET A 52 4.21 -30.73 26.50
C MET A 52 5.18 -30.48 27.66
N TRP A 53 6.01 -29.45 27.54
CA TRP A 53 6.76 -28.90 28.68
C TRP A 53 5.85 -28.03 29.54
N ARG A 54 5.87 -28.23 30.86
CA ARG A 54 5.11 -27.41 31.83
C ARG A 54 6.03 -26.80 32.87
N CYS A 55 5.92 -25.49 33.06
CA CYS A 55 6.67 -24.75 34.07
C CYS A 55 5.99 -24.80 35.44
N HIS A 56 6.72 -25.15 36.50
CA HIS A 56 6.20 -25.13 37.87
C HIS A 56 6.14 -23.73 38.49
N ALA A 57 7.02 -22.82 38.04
CA ALA A 57 7.05 -21.43 38.51
C ALA A 57 5.95 -20.56 37.87
N CYS A 58 5.92 -20.43 36.54
CA CYS A 58 4.96 -19.56 35.84
C CYS A 58 3.71 -20.25 35.30
N GLN A 59 3.57 -21.58 35.47
CA GLN A 59 2.47 -22.40 34.92
C GLN A 59 2.35 -22.41 33.38
N GLY A 60 3.30 -21.80 32.67
CA GLY A 60 3.37 -21.80 31.22
C GLY A 60 3.59 -23.19 30.61
N LYS A 61 3.11 -23.37 29.38
CA LYS A 61 3.11 -24.65 28.64
C LYS A 61 3.66 -24.43 27.24
N ILE A 62 4.44 -25.40 26.75
CA ILE A 62 4.95 -25.42 25.38
C ILE A 62 4.81 -26.83 24.84
N ASP A 63 3.93 -27.02 23.87
CA ASP A 63 3.89 -28.22 23.04
C ASP A 63 4.66 -28.02 21.71
N ILE A 64 4.70 -29.07 20.88
CA ILE A 64 5.47 -29.04 19.64
C ILE A 64 4.93 -28.04 18.61
N PHE A 65 3.62 -27.75 18.62
CA PHE A 65 3.03 -26.72 17.75
C PHE A 65 3.28 -25.33 18.33
N ASP A 66 3.21 -25.16 19.65
CA ASP A 66 3.60 -23.90 20.30
C ASP A 66 5.05 -23.54 19.97
N TYR A 67 5.94 -24.53 19.96
CA TYR A 67 7.33 -24.34 19.53
C TYR A 67 7.41 -23.78 18.10
N TYR A 68 6.83 -24.47 17.11
CA TYR A 68 6.92 -24.03 15.72
C TYR A 68 6.19 -22.70 15.44
N THR A 69 5.08 -22.43 16.12
CA THR A 69 4.30 -21.20 15.88
C THR A 69 4.83 -19.99 16.63
N LYS A 70 5.30 -20.15 17.88
CA LYS A 70 5.72 -19.03 18.73
C LYS A 70 7.22 -18.77 18.70
N TYR A 71 8.03 -19.79 18.40
CA TYR A 71 9.49 -19.70 18.43
C TYR A 71 10.14 -19.85 17.05
N GLU A 72 9.48 -20.53 16.10
CA GLU A 72 9.92 -20.61 14.69
C GLU A 72 9.04 -19.78 13.74
N TYR A 73 8.08 -19.01 14.28
CA TYR A 73 7.21 -18.06 13.56
C TYR A 73 6.44 -18.64 12.36
N MET A 74 6.15 -19.95 12.37
CA MET A 74 5.35 -20.61 11.34
C MET A 74 3.85 -20.38 11.54
N THR A 75 3.09 -20.34 10.45
CA THR A 75 1.65 -20.51 10.51
C THR A 75 1.30 -21.91 11.01
N PHE A 76 0.09 -22.11 11.53
CA PHE A 76 -0.34 -23.43 12.00
C PHE A 76 -0.33 -24.49 10.89
N ALA A 77 -0.55 -24.09 9.64
CA ALA A 77 -0.51 -24.97 8.48
C ALA A 77 0.93 -25.44 8.17
N GLU A 78 1.88 -24.51 8.12
CA GLU A 78 3.31 -24.80 7.90
C GLU A 78 3.88 -25.67 9.03
N ALA A 79 3.54 -25.37 10.29
CA ALA A 79 3.94 -26.18 11.44
C ALA A 79 3.44 -27.63 11.33
N LYS A 80 2.22 -27.82 10.81
CA LYS A 80 1.64 -29.15 10.58
C LYS A 80 2.37 -29.89 9.46
N GLU A 81 2.67 -29.22 8.35
CA GLU A 81 3.41 -29.81 7.23
C GLU A 81 4.82 -30.24 7.66
N ARG A 82 5.52 -29.37 8.39
CA ARG A 82 6.86 -29.65 8.93
C ARG A 82 6.90 -30.89 9.82
N LEU A 83 5.89 -31.06 10.67
CA LEU A 83 5.76 -32.23 11.52
C LEU A 83 5.49 -33.52 10.74
N ILE A 84 4.69 -33.45 9.68
CA ILE A 84 4.44 -34.61 8.80
C ILE A 84 5.72 -35.02 8.07
N GLU A 85 6.46 -34.04 7.56
CA GLU A 85 7.76 -34.25 6.88
C GLU A 85 8.77 -34.93 7.83
N MET A 86 8.90 -34.46 9.07
CA MET A 86 9.80 -35.02 10.08
C MET A 86 9.48 -36.46 10.50
N LEU A 87 8.23 -36.92 10.32
CA LEU A 87 7.86 -38.31 10.56
C LEU A 87 8.26 -39.24 9.40
N GLY A 88 8.85 -38.71 8.32
CA GLY A 88 9.25 -39.50 7.16
C GLY A 88 8.08 -40.18 6.46
N ILE A 89 6.85 -39.67 6.69
CA ILE A 89 5.68 -40.14 5.97
C ILE A 89 5.85 -39.58 4.56
N ASN A 90 6.29 -40.44 3.64
CA ASN A 90 6.25 -40.17 2.20
C ASN A 90 4.79 -40.04 1.78
N THR A 91 4.20 -38.89 2.06
CA THR A 91 3.00 -38.45 1.36
C THR A 91 3.48 -37.98 0.00
N VAL A 92 3.48 -38.92 -0.95
CA VAL A 92 3.01 -38.55 -2.29
C VAL A 92 1.70 -37.83 -2.02
N PHE A 93 1.69 -36.49 -2.12
CA PHE A 93 0.46 -35.73 -2.13
C PHE A 93 -0.22 -36.05 -3.47
N GLU A 94 -0.71 -37.28 -3.62
CA GLU A 94 -2.02 -37.43 -4.21
C GLU A 94 -2.91 -36.50 -3.40
N LYS A 95 -3.44 -35.48 -4.07
CA LYS A 95 -4.47 -34.59 -3.54
C LYS A 95 -5.67 -35.44 -3.11
N THR A 96 -5.56 -36.10 -1.98
CA THR A 96 -6.70 -36.59 -1.24
C THR A 96 -7.21 -35.40 -0.46
N ASN A 97 -7.87 -34.51 -1.20
CA ASN A 97 -8.99 -33.69 -0.74
C ASN A 97 -10.12 -34.61 -0.24
N ARG A 98 -9.81 -35.51 0.70
CA ARG A 98 -10.80 -36.06 1.60
C ARG A 98 -10.60 -35.29 2.90
N ALA A 99 -11.00 -34.01 2.85
CA ALA A 99 -11.80 -33.49 3.95
C ALA A 99 -12.74 -34.64 4.34
N VAL A 100 -12.72 -35.05 5.60
CA VAL A 100 -13.78 -35.93 6.12
C VAL A 100 -15.07 -35.25 5.69
N LYS A 101 -15.74 -35.81 4.65
CA LYS A 101 -16.90 -35.17 4.05
C LYS A 101 -17.87 -35.03 5.19
N LYS A 102 -18.09 -33.80 5.66
CA LYS A 102 -19.07 -33.55 6.70
C LYS A 102 -20.37 -34.18 6.22
N GLU A 103 -20.87 -35.17 6.94
CA GLU A 103 -22.11 -35.83 6.54
C GLU A 103 -23.26 -34.85 6.74
N TYR A 104 -23.71 -34.30 5.62
CA TYR A 104 -24.87 -33.43 5.59
C TYR A 104 -26.15 -34.26 5.50
N GLY A 105 -27.14 -33.90 6.29
CA GLY A 105 -28.50 -34.38 6.14
C GLY A 105 -29.23 -33.66 5.01
N LEU A 106 -30.36 -34.22 4.59
CA LEU A 106 -31.31 -33.54 3.70
C LEU A 106 -32.26 -32.66 4.51
N PRO A 107 -32.71 -31.52 3.96
CA PRO A 107 -33.72 -30.68 4.61
C PRO A 107 -35.01 -31.45 4.90
N LYS A 108 -35.55 -31.30 6.12
CA LYS A 108 -36.82 -31.90 6.55
C LYS A 108 -37.81 -30.80 6.91
N ILE A 109 -38.42 -30.19 5.89
CA ILE A 109 -39.39 -29.10 6.07
C ILE A 109 -40.62 -29.32 5.21
N GLU A 110 -41.79 -29.08 5.79
CA GLU A 110 -43.05 -29.01 5.06
C GLU A 110 -43.17 -27.66 4.35
N MET A 111 -43.45 -27.70 3.05
CA MET A 111 -43.54 -26.51 2.20
C MET A 111 -44.92 -26.42 1.58
N ARG A 112 -45.36 -25.18 1.36
CA ARG A 112 -46.60 -24.85 0.64
C ARG A 112 -46.33 -23.82 -0.44
N ASP A 113 -47.27 -23.67 -1.37
CA ASP A 113 -47.21 -22.62 -2.37
C ASP A 113 -47.29 -21.23 -1.73
N LEU A 114 -46.72 -20.25 -2.42
CA LEU A 114 -46.69 -18.87 -1.95
C LEU A 114 -48.11 -18.31 -1.84
N SER A 115 -48.40 -17.71 -0.69
CA SER A 115 -49.63 -16.92 -0.53
C SER A 115 -49.58 -15.64 -1.38
N GLN A 116 -50.75 -15.07 -1.69
CA GLN A 116 -50.83 -13.81 -2.44
C GLN A 116 -50.04 -12.68 -1.75
N GLU A 117 -50.12 -12.60 -0.42
CA GLU A 117 -49.33 -11.67 0.40
C GLU A 117 -47.82 -11.80 0.15
N ALA A 118 -47.31 -13.02 0.06
CA ALA A 118 -45.89 -13.28 -0.20
C ALA A 118 -45.49 -12.89 -1.64
N ILE A 119 -46.38 -13.12 -2.61
CA ILE A 119 -46.17 -12.71 -4.00
C ILE A 119 -46.14 -11.17 -4.09
N ASP A 120 -47.10 -10.49 -3.46
CA ASP A 120 -47.21 -9.02 -3.48
C ASP A 120 -45.98 -8.35 -2.85
N LEU A 121 -45.46 -8.92 -1.75
CA LEU A 121 -44.23 -8.46 -1.09
C LEU A 121 -42.98 -8.56 -2.00
N MET A 122 -42.93 -9.53 -2.91
CA MET A 122 -41.86 -9.66 -3.90
C MET A 122 -42.12 -8.81 -5.14
N ALA A 123 -43.38 -8.58 -5.51
CA ALA A 123 -43.76 -7.69 -6.60
C ALA A 123 -43.32 -6.25 -6.36
N VAL A 124 -43.28 -5.78 -5.09
CA VAL A 124 -42.69 -4.49 -4.72
C VAL A 124 -41.21 -4.39 -5.13
N ARG A 125 -40.48 -5.51 -5.18
CA ARG A 125 -39.09 -5.59 -5.67
C ARG A 125 -38.99 -5.77 -7.18
N LYS A 126 -40.10 -5.58 -7.91
CA LYS A 126 -40.29 -5.89 -9.32
C LYS A 126 -39.97 -7.35 -9.68
N LEU A 127 -40.12 -8.28 -8.75
CA LEU A 127 -39.98 -9.71 -9.02
C LEU A 127 -41.35 -10.31 -9.33
N THR A 128 -41.45 -10.97 -10.48
CA THR A 128 -42.70 -11.56 -10.98
C THR A 128 -42.99 -12.89 -10.32
N LYS A 129 -44.27 -13.30 -10.34
CA LYS A 129 -44.69 -14.62 -9.85
C LYS A 129 -44.00 -15.74 -10.63
N GLU A 130 -43.87 -15.57 -11.93
CA GLU A 130 -43.21 -16.49 -12.85
C GLU A 130 -41.74 -16.70 -12.46
N THR A 131 -41.03 -15.63 -12.09
CA THR A 131 -39.66 -15.72 -11.57
C THR A 131 -39.61 -16.51 -10.27
N LEU A 132 -40.52 -16.23 -9.32
CA LEU A 132 -40.58 -16.95 -8.03
C LEU A 132 -40.83 -18.46 -8.24
N GLU A 133 -41.72 -18.81 -9.16
CA GLU A 133 -42.03 -20.20 -9.53
C GLU A 133 -40.84 -20.89 -10.22
N ALA A 134 -40.20 -20.22 -11.18
CA ALA A 134 -39.01 -20.73 -11.87
C ALA A 134 -37.84 -21.00 -10.90
N TRP A 135 -37.70 -20.15 -9.89
CA TRP A 135 -36.71 -20.29 -8.82
C TRP A 135 -37.17 -21.17 -7.65
N ARG A 136 -38.36 -21.79 -7.76
CA ARG A 136 -38.92 -22.73 -6.79
C ARG A 136 -39.03 -22.13 -5.38
N VAL A 137 -39.34 -20.84 -5.28
CA VAL A 137 -39.57 -20.21 -3.98
C VAL A 137 -40.89 -20.74 -3.41
N LYS A 138 -40.84 -21.24 -2.17
CA LYS A 138 -42.01 -21.76 -1.45
C LYS A 138 -42.23 -20.98 -0.17
N GLU A 139 -43.29 -21.32 0.54
CA GLU A 139 -43.60 -20.77 1.85
C GLU A 139 -43.60 -21.89 2.91
N SER A 140 -43.27 -21.54 4.15
CA SER A 140 -43.45 -22.41 5.31
C SER A 140 -43.62 -21.59 6.59
N THR A 141 -43.66 -22.26 7.73
CA THR A 141 -43.62 -21.66 9.06
C THR A 141 -42.33 -22.09 9.75
N TRP A 142 -41.49 -21.13 10.14
CA TRP A 142 -40.23 -21.38 10.85
C TRP A 142 -40.16 -20.49 12.10
N SER A 143 -39.86 -21.11 13.25
CA SER A 143 -39.81 -20.42 14.55
C SER A 143 -41.07 -19.57 14.84
N GLY A 144 -42.25 -20.08 14.46
CA GLY A 144 -43.54 -19.40 14.65
C GLY A 144 -43.84 -18.27 13.64
N SER A 145 -42.95 -17.99 12.70
CA SER A 145 -43.11 -16.94 11.69
C SER A 145 -43.32 -17.53 10.29
N LYS A 146 -44.10 -16.84 9.45
CA LYS A 146 -44.28 -17.18 8.04
C LYS A 146 -43.02 -16.81 7.26
N VAL A 147 -42.46 -17.75 6.50
CA VAL A 147 -41.17 -17.57 5.82
C VAL A 147 -41.22 -17.97 4.35
N TYR A 148 -40.46 -17.25 3.52
CA TYR A 148 -40.00 -17.74 2.22
C TYR A 148 -39.00 -18.85 2.44
N VAL A 149 -39.14 -19.93 1.69
CA VAL A 149 -38.22 -21.07 1.64
C VAL A 149 -37.52 -21.06 0.28
N TYR A 150 -36.21 -20.79 0.29
CA TYR A 150 -35.37 -20.86 -0.89
C TYR A 150 -34.72 -22.25 -0.93
N GLN A 151 -34.95 -22.98 -2.02
CA GLN A 151 -34.58 -24.39 -2.15
C GLN A 151 -33.34 -24.56 -3.03
N TYR A 152 -32.28 -25.16 -2.48
CA TYR A 152 -30.99 -25.31 -3.15
C TYR A 152 -30.83 -26.74 -3.64
N PHE A 153 -30.72 -26.92 -4.95
CA PHE A 153 -30.59 -28.22 -5.58
C PHE A 153 -29.20 -28.41 -6.18
N HIS A 154 -28.65 -29.60 -6.01
CA HIS A 154 -27.47 -30.07 -6.72
C HIS A 154 -27.73 -31.50 -7.20
N ASP A 155 -27.49 -31.78 -8.49
CA ASP A 155 -27.83 -33.04 -9.16
C ASP A 155 -29.28 -33.49 -8.95
N GLY A 156 -30.21 -32.52 -8.96
CA GLY A 156 -31.65 -32.76 -8.77
C GLY A 156 -32.07 -33.06 -7.32
N ILE A 157 -31.14 -33.12 -6.37
CA ILE A 157 -31.40 -33.40 -4.95
C ILE A 157 -31.47 -32.10 -4.16
N LEU A 158 -32.48 -31.96 -3.29
CA LEU A 158 -32.59 -30.82 -2.37
C LEU A 158 -31.52 -30.91 -1.28
N LYS A 159 -30.49 -30.06 -1.37
CA LYS A 159 -29.31 -30.08 -0.49
C LYS A 159 -29.39 -29.13 0.70
N HIS A 160 -30.02 -27.96 0.50
CA HIS A 160 -30.08 -26.89 1.49
C HIS A 160 -31.39 -26.12 1.36
N VAL A 161 -31.81 -25.48 2.45
CA VAL A 161 -32.87 -24.48 2.42
C VAL A 161 -32.52 -23.29 3.31
N THR A 162 -32.89 -22.10 2.87
CA THR A 162 -32.76 -20.87 3.65
C THR A 162 -34.09 -20.17 3.80
N TYR A 163 -34.23 -19.41 4.89
CA TYR A 163 -35.46 -18.76 5.31
C TYR A 163 -35.31 -17.23 5.32
N ARG A 164 -36.36 -16.54 4.87
CA ARG A 164 -36.55 -15.10 5.11
C ARG A 164 -37.99 -14.88 5.52
N GLU A 165 -38.24 -14.00 6.49
CA GLU A 165 -39.60 -13.72 6.95
C GLU A 165 -40.46 -13.09 5.82
N VAL A 166 -41.72 -13.51 5.72
CA VAL A 166 -42.72 -12.90 4.83
C VAL A 166 -43.26 -11.63 5.50
N LYS A 167 -42.38 -10.65 5.67
CA LYS A 167 -42.68 -9.38 6.33
C LYS A 167 -41.69 -8.30 5.91
N HIS A 168 -42.18 -7.08 5.72
CA HIS A 168 -41.29 -5.94 5.50
C HIS A 168 -40.41 -5.69 6.73
N GLY A 169 -39.08 -5.59 6.52
CA GLY A 169 -38.13 -5.45 7.62
C GLY A 169 -38.00 -6.66 8.54
N GLY A 170 -38.58 -7.81 8.18
CA GLY A 170 -38.43 -9.06 8.93
C GLY A 170 -37.01 -9.62 8.89
N PHE A 171 -36.77 -10.70 9.63
CA PHE A 171 -35.41 -11.24 9.74
C PHE A 171 -34.87 -11.71 8.38
N LYS A 172 -33.59 -11.40 8.15
CA LYS A 172 -32.84 -11.71 6.93
C LYS A 172 -31.74 -12.72 7.25
N GLY A 173 -32.11 -13.98 7.42
CA GLY A 173 -31.13 -15.04 7.68
C GLY A 173 -31.67 -16.14 8.58
N GLY A 174 -31.78 -17.33 8.02
CA GLY A 174 -32.09 -18.59 8.69
C GLY A 174 -31.83 -19.73 7.72
N CYS A 175 -31.43 -20.90 8.21
CA CYS A 175 -31.22 -22.07 7.35
C CYS A 175 -31.50 -23.35 8.13
N GLU A 176 -31.72 -24.44 7.39
CA GLU A 176 -31.87 -25.76 7.99
C GLU A 176 -30.52 -26.27 8.49
N ARG A 177 -30.49 -26.72 9.74
CA ARG A 177 -29.23 -27.15 10.38
C ARG A 177 -28.71 -28.44 9.76
N ASN A 178 -27.38 -28.57 9.71
CA ASN A 178 -26.68 -29.75 9.20
C ASN A 178 -27.04 -30.15 7.76
N THR A 179 -27.33 -29.17 6.90
CA THR A 179 -27.59 -29.40 5.47
C THR A 179 -26.44 -28.83 4.63
N GLU A 180 -26.24 -29.33 3.41
CA GLU A 180 -25.04 -29.08 2.58
C GLU A 180 -25.15 -27.71 1.91
N PRO A 181 -24.38 -26.68 2.32
CA PRO A 181 -24.53 -25.34 1.77
C PRO A 181 -24.01 -25.33 0.33
N VAL A 182 -24.90 -25.33 -0.64
CA VAL A 182 -24.58 -25.19 -2.07
C VAL A 182 -25.06 -23.83 -2.59
N LEU A 183 -24.76 -23.51 -3.86
CA LEU A 183 -25.22 -22.28 -4.50
C LEU A 183 -26.69 -22.39 -4.93
N TRP A 184 -27.46 -21.31 -4.76
CA TRP A 184 -28.86 -21.27 -5.19
C TRP A 184 -28.93 -21.00 -6.69
N GLY A 185 -29.68 -21.79 -7.45
CA GLY A 185 -29.82 -21.61 -8.90
C GLY A 185 -28.92 -22.51 -9.76
N MET A 186 -28.11 -23.40 -9.16
CA MET A 186 -27.20 -24.28 -9.93
C MET A 186 -27.89 -25.10 -11.04
N TRP A 187 -29.19 -25.37 -10.93
CA TRP A 187 -29.96 -26.18 -11.89
C TRP A 187 -30.30 -25.48 -13.22
N HIS A 188 -30.05 -24.18 -13.36
CA HIS A 188 -30.31 -23.43 -14.59
C HIS A 188 -29.04 -22.80 -15.19
N VAL A 189 -27.86 -23.19 -14.68
CA VAL A 189 -26.56 -22.73 -15.17
C VAL A 189 -26.13 -23.57 -16.36
N GLU A 190 -25.62 -22.90 -17.39
CA GLU A 190 -25.07 -23.50 -18.59
C GLU A 190 -23.54 -23.36 -18.60
N ASP A 191 -22.85 -24.44 -18.97
CA ASP A 191 -21.38 -24.42 -19.10
C ASP A 191 -20.94 -23.55 -20.29
N GLY A 192 -19.75 -22.95 -20.17
CA GLY A 192 -19.15 -22.11 -21.22
C GLY A 192 -19.65 -20.66 -21.26
N LYS A 193 -20.63 -20.28 -20.44
CA LYS A 193 -21.03 -18.88 -20.22
C LYS A 193 -20.46 -18.37 -18.90
N PRO A 194 -20.16 -17.05 -18.77
CA PRO A 194 -19.73 -16.48 -17.49
C PRO A 194 -20.79 -16.68 -16.41
N LEU A 195 -20.37 -17.05 -15.20
CA LEU A 195 -21.25 -17.27 -14.07
C LEU A 195 -21.33 -16.01 -13.20
N VAL A 196 -22.53 -15.45 -13.04
CA VAL A 196 -22.76 -14.35 -12.08
C VAL A 196 -23.08 -14.94 -10.71
N ILE A 197 -22.39 -14.49 -9.66
CA ILE A 197 -22.64 -14.87 -8.26
C ILE A 197 -23.09 -13.62 -7.50
N THR A 198 -24.29 -13.64 -6.93
CA THR A 198 -24.83 -12.56 -6.11
C THR A 198 -24.81 -12.91 -4.62
N GLU A 199 -24.86 -11.88 -3.75
CA GLU A 199 -24.94 -12.10 -2.30
C GLU A 199 -26.32 -12.61 -1.86
N GLY A 200 -27.39 -12.03 -2.42
CA GLY A 200 -28.77 -12.31 -2.05
C GLY A 200 -29.58 -13.08 -3.10
N GLN A 201 -30.60 -13.79 -2.61
CA GLN A 201 -31.60 -14.46 -3.45
C GLN A 201 -32.42 -13.48 -4.32
N PRO A 202 -32.88 -12.32 -3.82
CA PRO A 202 -33.56 -11.33 -4.67
C PRO A 202 -32.70 -10.82 -5.82
N ASP A 203 -31.39 -10.70 -5.62
CA ASP A 203 -30.43 -10.21 -6.61
C ASP A 203 -30.25 -11.22 -7.75
N ALA A 204 -30.09 -12.51 -7.41
CA ALA A 204 -30.01 -13.56 -8.42
C ALA A 204 -31.29 -13.64 -9.26
N MET A 205 -32.46 -13.53 -8.62
CA MET A 205 -33.74 -13.47 -9.34
C MET A 205 -33.84 -12.22 -10.22
N ALA A 206 -33.35 -11.07 -9.76
CA ALA A 206 -33.36 -9.83 -10.54
C ALA A 206 -32.51 -9.95 -11.81
N VAL A 207 -31.30 -10.50 -11.68
CA VAL A 207 -30.41 -10.78 -12.82
C VAL A 207 -31.05 -11.77 -13.79
N TRP A 208 -31.60 -12.86 -13.27
CA TRP A 208 -32.24 -13.89 -14.08
C TRP A 208 -33.47 -13.38 -14.82
N GLN A 209 -34.32 -12.61 -14.15
CA GLN A 209 -35.52 -12.02 -14.74
C GLN A 209 -35.16 -10.98 -15.81
N SER A 210 -34.02 -10.30 -15.64
CA SER A 210 -33.53 -9.31 -16.62
C SER A 210 -33.06 -9.94 -17.93
N GLY A 211 -32.83 -11.25 -17.96
CA GLY A 211 -32.50 -12.00 -19.17
C GLY A 211 -31.19 -12.79 -19.05
N TYR A 212 -30.34 -12.47 -18.07
CA TYR A 212 -29.08 -13.18 -17.87
C TYR A 212 -29.28 -14.41 -16.98
N LYS A 213 -29.41 -15.59 -17.61
CA LYS A 213 -29.82 -16.82 -16.92
C LYS A 213 -28.71 -17.51 -16.14
N ASN A 214 -27.44 -17.19 -16.43
CA ASN A 214 -26.29 -17.87 -15.84
C ASN A 214 -25.87 -17.23 -14.50
N VAL A 215 -26.77 -17.29 -13.51
CA VAL A 215 -26.61 -16.59 -12.23
C VAL A 215 -26.93 -17.50 -11.04
N VAL A 216 -26.25 -17.32 -9.93
CA VAL A 216 -26.52 -18.01 -8.66
C VAL A 216 -26.41 -17.05 -7.49
N SER A 217 -27.01 -17.40 -6.35
CA SER A 217 -26.77 -16.68 -5.08
C SER A 217 -26.10 -17.57 -4.04
N VAL A 218 -25.32 -16.96 -3.16
CA VAL A 218 -24.73 -17.67 -2.01
C VAL A 218 -25.77 -17.97 -0.91
N PRO A 219 -25.59 -19.03 -0.11
CA PRO A 219 -26.58 -19.43 0.91
C PRO A 219 -26.60 -18.56 2.17
N SER A 220 -25.53 -17.82 2.49
CA SER A 220 -25.41 -17.09 3.77
C SER A 220 -24.64 -15.77 3.66
N GLY A 221 -24.76 -15.09 2.52
CA GLY A 221 -24.09 -13.83 2.24
C GLY A 221 -22.58 -13.84 2.52
N ALA A 222 -22.04 -12.70 2.94
CA ALA A 222 -20.62 -12.51 3.27
C ALA A 222 -20.07 -13.34 4.45
N ASN A 223 -20.94 -13.95 5.26
CA ASN A 223 -20.59 -14.49 6.58
C ASN A 223 -20.06 -15.93 6.56
N ASN A 224 -20.28 -16.68 5.49
CA ASN A 224 -19.87 -18.09 5.41
C ASN A 224 -19.44 -18.48 3.99
N MET A 225 -18.17 -18.86 3.83
CA MET A 225 -17.56 -19.23 2.55
C MET A 225 -17.50 -20.76 2.32
N THR A 226 -18.13 -21.57 3.17
CA THR A 226 -18.13 -23.05 3.04
C THR A 226 -18.76 -23.54 1.74
N TRP A 227 -19.60 -22.73 1.09
CA TRP A 227 -20.16 -23.03 -0.22
C TRP A 227 -19.09 -23.15 -1.33
N ILE A 228 -17.94 -22.47 -1.19
CA ILE A 228 -16.82 -22.63 -2.13
C ILE A 228 -16.26 -24.05 -2.03
N ASP A 229 -16.18 -24.59 -0.82
CA ASP A 229 -15.64 -25.93 -0.57
C ASP A 229 -16.59 -27.02 -1.07
N THR A 230 -17.88 -26.89 -0.78
CA THR A 230 -18.90 -27.86 -1.22
C THR A 230 -19.14 -27.82 -2.73
N CYS A 231 -18.99 -26.65 -3.35
CA CYS A 231 -19.16 -26.45 -4.80
C CYS A 231 -17.83 -26.42 -5.55
N TRP A 232 -16.70 -26.83 -4.93
CA TRP A 232 -15.36 -26.61 -5.47
C TRP A 232 -15.21 -27.13 -6.90
N ASP A 233 -15.55 -28.41 -7.11
CA ASP A 233 -15.44 -29.07 -8.41
C ASP A 233 -16.37 -28.44 -9.45
N TRP A 234 -17.56 -28.02 -9.01
CA TRP A 234 -18.54 -27.34 -9.88
C TRP A 234 -18.12 -25.91 -10.23
N LEU A 235 -17.27 -25.24 -9.45
CA LEU A 235 -16.78 -23.90 -9.76
C LEU A 235 -15.59 -23.90 -10.74
N GLN A 236 -14.88 -25.02 -10.90
CA GLN A 236 -13.66 -25.06 -11.71
C GLN A 236 -13.95 -24.79 -13.19
N GLY A 237 -13.04 -24.05 -13.84
CA GLY A 237 -13.06 -23.79 -15.28
C GLY A 237 -14.11 -22.78 -15.76
N ARG A 238 -14.82 -22.11 -14.85
CA ARG A 238 -15.82 -21.08 -15.17
C ARG A 238 -15.22 -19.68 -15.03
N GLU A 239 -15.59 -18.79 -15.94
CA GLU A 239 -15.38 -17.35 -15.75
C GLU A 239 -16.39 -16.86 -14.71
N ILE A 240 -15.93 -16.22 -13.64
CA ILE A 240 -16.78 -15.84 -12.50
C ILE A 240 -16.89 -14.33 -12.42
N ILE A 241 -18.12 -13.84 -12.30
CA ILE A 241 -18.46 -12.45 -12.04
C ILE A 241 -19.19 -12.39 -10.70
N VAL A 242 -18.60 -11.77 -9.69
CA VAL A 242 -19.27 -11.52 -8.42
C VAL A 242 -19.99 -10.18 -8.50
N TRP A 243 -21.30 -10.18 -8.33
CA TRP A 243 -22.08 -8.96 -8.13
C TRP A 243 -22.35 -8.80 -6.64
N ALA A 244 -21.48 -8.06 -5.97
CA ALA A 244 -21.53 -7.87 -4.52
C ALA A 244 -22.41 -6.67 -4.16
N ASP A 245 -22.92 -6.69 -2.92
CA ASP A 245 -23.55 -5.51 -2.33
C ASP A 245 -22.52 -4.38 -2.23
N ASN A 246 -22.97 -3.15 -2.48
CA ASN A 246 -22.16 -1.94 -2.43
C ASN A 246 -22.08 -1.40 -1.01
N ASP A 247 -21.64 -2.25 -0.09
CA ASP A 247 -21.37 -1.92 1.30
C ASP A 247 -20.11 -2.66 1.78
N ARG A 248 -19.67 -2.37 3.01
CA ARG A 248 -18.42 -2.94 3.53
C ARG A 248 -18.45 -4.48 3.61
N PRO A 249 -19.53 -5.13 4.10
CA PRO A 249 -19.67 -6.58 4.02
C PRO A 249 -19.60 -7.16 2.60
N GLY A 250 -20.23 -6.50 1.62
CA GLY A 250 -20.20 -6.93 0.22
C GLY A 250 -18.80 -6.81 -0.40
N ILE A 251 -18.06 -5.76 -0.09
CA ILE A 251 -16.64 -5.62 -0.49
C ILE A 251 -15.80 -6.76 0.10
N ASP A 252 -15.91 -7.00 1.42
CA ASP A 252 -15.20 -8.09 2.09
C ASP A 252 -15.55 -9.47 1.50
N PHE A 253 -16.81 -9.67 1.10
CA PHE A 253 -17.27 -10.87 0.43
C PHE A 253 -16.59 -11.05 -0.93
N ALA A 254 -16.61 -10.03 -1.78
CA ALA A 254 -15.98 -10.07 -3.10
C ALA A 254 -14.48 -10.39 -2.98
N ASP A 255 -13.77 -9.76 -2.04
CA ASP A 255 -12.35 -10.00 -1.81
C ASP A 255 -12.07 -11.43 -1.37
N LYS A 256 -12.87 -11.99 -0.44
CA LYS A 256 -12.74 -13.40 -0.03
C LYS A 256 -12.98 -14.36 -1.19
N VAL A 257 -13.91 -14.06 -2.10
CA VAL A 257 -14.12 -14.88 -3.30
C VAL A 257 -12.90 -14.79 -4.23
N ARG A 258 -12.40 -13.58 -4.51
CA ARG A 258 -11.21 -13.34 -5.35
C ARG A 258 -9.94 -14.01 -4.82
N GLN A 259 -9.79 -14.11 -3.51
CA GLN A 259 -8.65 -14.79 -2.90
C GLN A 259 -8.69 -16.32 -3.09
N ARG A 260 -9.89 -16.90 -3.22
CA ARG A 260 -10.08 -18.36 -3.28
C ARG A 260 -10.30 -18.90 -4.69
N LEU A 261 -10.87 -18.11 -5.58
CA LEU A 261 -11.22 -18.48 -6.95
C LEU A 261 -10.41 -17.67 -7.96
N LYS A 262 -10.07 -18.30 -9.09
CA LYS A 262 -9.30 -17.66 -10.18
C LYS A 262 -10.22 -16.85 -11.10
N ASP A 263 -9.64 -15.83 -11.75
CA ASP A 263 -10.27 -15.06 -12.82
C ASP A 263 -11.63 -14.44 -12.44
N VAL A 264 -11.74 -13.98 -11.19
CA VAL A 264 -12.95 -13.36 -10.66
C VAL A 264 -12.99 -11.87 -10.97
N LYS A 265 -14.00 -11.47 -11.75
CA LYS A 265 -14.42 -10.09 -11.98
C LYS A 265 -15.45 -9.67 -10.92
N VAL A 266 -15.48 -8.40 -10.55
CA VAL A 266 -16.42 -7.88 -9.53
C VAL A 266 -17.21 -6.69 -10.08
N ILE A 267 -18.53 -6.72 -9.86
CA ILE A 267 -19.45 -5.61 -10.13
C ILE A 267 -19.84 -4.98 -8.80
N PHE A 268 -19.71 -3.65 -8.71
CA PHE A 268 -20.33 -2.81 -7.69
C PHE A 268 -21.32 -1.87 -8.38
N SER A 269 -22.51 -1.69 -7.83
CA SER A 269 -23.61 -0.93 -8.45
C SER A 269 -23.49 0.61 -8.26
N ASP A 270 -22.29 1.18 -8.39
CA ASP A 270 -21.97 2.62 -8.21
C ASP A 270 -22.56 3.28 -6.96
N THR A 271 -23.74 3.91 -7.05
CA THR A 271 -24.45 4.56 -5.93
C THR A 271 -25.60 3.73 -5.38
N LEU A 272 -25.99 2.66 -6.08
CA LEU A 272 -27.02 1.72 -5.66
C LEU A 272 -26.43 0.59 -4.84
N LYS A 273 -27.29 -0.05 -4.04
CA LYS A 273 -26.88 -1.09 -3.12
C LYS A 273 -26.57 -2.42 -3.80
N ASP A 274 -27.46 -2.91 -4.65
CA ASP A 274 -27.42 -4.29 -5.15
C ASP A 274 -28.08 -4.43 -6.54
N ALA A 275 -28.08 -5.65 -7.11
CA ALA A 275 -28.64 -5.90 -8.44
C ALA A 275 -30.17 -5.74 -8.47
N ASN A 276 -30.87 -6.07 -7.38
CA ASN A 276 -32.32 -5.84 -7.29
C ASN A 276 -32.66 -4.35 -7.34
N GLU A 277 -31.87 -3.49 -6.70
CA GLU A 277 -32.08 -2.04 -6.77
C GLU A 277 -31.86 -1.50 -8.20
N VAL A 278 -30.87 -2.01 -8.93
CA VAL A 278 -30.67 -1.65 -10.35
C VAL A 278 -31.90 -2.00 -11.18
N LEU A 279 -32.43 -3.23 -11.05
CA LEU A 279 -33.67 -3.63 -11.72
C LEU A 279 -34.84 -2.73 -11.32
N TYR A 280 -34.97 -2.41 -10.03
CA TYR A 280 -36.04 -1.57 -9.53
C TYR A 280 -36.01 -0.16 -10.14
N ARG A 281 -34.83 0.47 -10.19
CA ARG A 281 -34.66 1.87 -10.64
C ARG A 281 -34.62 2.01 -12.16
N TYR A 282 -33.85 1.15 -12.82
CA TYR A 282 -33.45 1.32 -14.22
C TYR A 282 -33.97 0.23 -15.17
N GLY A 283 -34.58 -0.84 -14.62
CA GLY A 283 -35.15 -1.91 -15.42
C GLY A 283 -34.13 -2.95 -15.91
N PRO A 284 -34.62 -3.97 -16.65
CA PRO A 284 -33.84 -5.16 -17.00
C PRO A 284 -32.69 -4.87 -17.99
N GLU A 285 -32.87 -3.92 -18.91
CA GLU A 285 -31.85 -3.57 -19.91
C GLU A 285 -30.56 -3.08 -19.24
N LYS A 286 -30.68 -2.27 -18.18
CA LYS A 286 -29.51 -1.76 -17.46
C LYS A 286 -28.75 -2.85 -16.71
N VAL A 287 -29.47 -3.85 -16.18
CA VAL A 287 -28.86 -5.01 -15.51
C VAL A 287 -28.02 -5.80 -16.53
N LEU A 288 -28.54 -6.03 -17.74
CA LEU A 288 -27.81 -6.71 -18.82
C LEU A 288 -26.59 -5.91 -19.27
N GLU A 289 -26.74 -4.60 -19.49
CA GLU A 289 -25.65 -3.71 -19.90
C GLU A 289 -24.45 -3.79 -18.95
N ILE A 290 -24.71 -3.74 -17.63
CA ILE A 290 -23.66 -3.83 -16.61
C ILE A 290 -22.91 -5.18 -16.69
N ILE A 291 -23.65 -6.29 -16.84
CA ILE A 291 -23.05 -7.62 -16.97
C ILE A 291 -22.22 -7.72 -18.24
N GLU A 292 -22.76 -7.28 -19.38
CA GLU A 292 -22.06 -7.34 -20.66
C GLU A 292 -20.77 -6.51 -20.67
N ASN A 293 -20.82 -5.30 -20.09
CA ASN A 293 -19.63 -4.47 -19.94
C ASN A 293 -18.58 -5.16 -19.08
N LYS A 294 -19.00 -5.83 -17.99
CA LYS A 294 -18.08 -6.59 -17.14
C LYS A 294 -17.50 -7.81 -17.86
N ILE A 295 -18.29 -8.54 -18.66
CA ILE A 295 -17.81 -9.66 -19.47
C ILE A 295 -16.74 -9.19 -20.46
N LYS A 296 -16.95 -8.03 -21.10
CA LYS A 296 -16.01 -7.44 -22.06
C LYS A 296 -14.76 -6.81 -21.41
N GLU A 297 -14.77 -6.64 -20.08
CA GLU A 297 -13.62 -6.08 -19.36
C GLU A 297 -12.39 -6.97 -19.48
N MET A 298 -11.26 -6.37 -19.84
CA MET A 298 -9.99 -7.06 -19.96
C MET A 298 -9.50 -7.59 -18.59
N PRO A 299 -8.72 -8.69 -18.56
CA PRO A 299 -8.13 -9.19 -17.33
C PRO A 299 -7.28 -8.13 -16.62
N LEU A 300 -7.24 -8.19 -15.29
CA LEU A 300 -6.37 -7.36 -14.47
C LEU A 300 -4.91 -7.47 -14.93
N GLY A 301 -4.25 -6.32 -15.14
CA GLY A 301 -2.85 -6.24 -15.55
C GLY A 301 -2.61 -6.14 -17.06
N LEU A 302 -3.65 -6.26 -17.89
CA LEU A 302 -3.58 -6.00 -19.33
C LEU A 302 -4.30 -4.68 -19.65
N LYS A 303 -3.70 -3.86 -20.51
CA LYS A 303 -4.34 -2.67 -21.10
C LYS A 303 -4.16 -2.72 -22.61
N ASP A 304 -5.22 -2.44 -23.35
CA ASP A 304 -5.13 -2.25 -24.79
C ASP A 304 -4.62 -0.83 -25.08
N VAL A 305 -3.44 -0.74 -25.69
CA VAL A 305 -2.80 0.52 -26.03
C VAL A 305 -3.61 1.32 -27.06
N ALA A 306 -4.40 0.64 -27.90
CA ALA A 306 -5.26 1.33 -28.89
C ALA A 306 -6.36 2.18 -28.25
N HIS A 307 -6.76 1.84 -27.02
CA HIS A 307 -7.75 2.58 -26.24
C HIS A 307 -7.13 3.55 -25.23
N MET A 308 -5.80 3.64 -25.16
CA MET A 308 -5.12 4.66 -24.38
C MET A 308 -5.19 6.00 -25.10
N GLU A 309 -5.51 7.06 -24.37
CA GLU A 309 -5.38 8.41 -24.87
C GLU A 309 -3.91 8.69 -25.24
N TYR A 310 -3.65 9.08 -26.48
CA TYR A 310 -2.32 9.50 -26.92
C TYR A 310 -1.99 10.85 -26.25
N LYS A 311 -1.34 10.81 -25.09
CA LYS A 311 -0.85 12.00 -24.41
C LYS A 311 0.39 12.51 -25.14
N ARG A 312 0.27 13.68 -25.80
CA ARG A 312 1.47 14.45 -26.16
C ARG A 312 2.14 14.89 -24.86
N ASN A 313 3.46 14.74 -24.77
CA ASN A 313 4.23 15.14 -23.58
C ASN A 313 4.22 16.67 -23.49
N THR A 314 3.13 17.24 -22.97
CA THR A 314 2.95 18.68 -22.71
C THR A 314 3.03 18.97 -21.22
N SER A 315 3.53 18.03 -20.41
CA SER A 315 3.78 18.27 -19.01
C SER A 315 4.86 19.34 -18.88
N ASN A 316 4.53 20.44 -18.20
CA ASN A 316 5.54 21.37 -17.73
C ASN A 316 6.34 20.62 -16.67
N GLY A 317 7.56 20.20 -17.04
CA GLY A 317 8.50 19.58 -16.12
C GLY A 317 8.85 20.51 -14.95
N ILE A 318 9.62 19.98 -14.02
CA ILE A 318 10.16 20.72 -12.88
C ILE A 318 11.53 21.25 -13.29
N GLU A 319 11.61 22.54 -13.59
CA GLU A 319 12.87 23.25 -13.81
C GLU A 319 13.70 23.25 -12.52
N THR A 320 14.96 22.84 -12.59
CA THR A 320 15.86 22.86 -11.42
C THR A 320 16.51 24.22 -11.19
N GLY A 321 16.49 25.09 -12.21
CA GLY A 321 17.18 26.38 -12.21
C GLY A 321 18.66 26.26 -12.58
N PHE A 322 19.12 25.06 -12.91
CA PHE A 322 20.41 24.81 -13.54
C PHE A 322 20.20 24.67 -15.04
N PHE A 323 19.99 25.79 -15.73
CA PHE A 323 19.45 25.82 -17.10
C PHE A 323 20.20 24.95 -18.12
N GLU A 324 21.52 24.81 -17.98
CA GLU A 324 22.30 23.93 -18.86
C GLU A 324 22.02 22.45 -18.61
N TYR A 325 21.77 22.08 -17.35
CA TYR A 325 21.31 20.76 -16.94
C TYR A 325 19.85 20.54 -17.34
N ASP A 326 18.97 21.49 -17.06
CA ASP A 326 17.53 21.45 -17.42
C ASP A 326 17.36 21.25 -18.92
N SER A 327 18.09 22.01 -19.74
CA SER A 327 18.10 21.84 -21.21
C SER A 327 18.63 20.48 -21.66
N TYR A 328 19.46 19.81 -20.87
CA TYR A 328 20.02 18.51 -21.21
C TYR A 328 19.07 17.35 -20.85
N VAL A 329 18.30 17.50 -19.78
CA VAL A 329 17.34 16.48 -19.32
C VAL A 329 15.90 16.74 -19.75
N GLU A 330 15.64 17.89 -20.38
CA GLU A 330 14.31 18.39 -20.72
C GLU A 330 13.41 18.57 -19.49
N ASP A 331 13.98 19.23 -18.47
CA ASP A 331 13.42 19.36 -17.11
C ASP A 331 13.19 18.02 -16.41
N TRP A 332 12.92 18.05 -15.11
CA TRP A 332 12.53 16.83 -14.40
C TRP A 332 11.07 16.48 -14.66
N LYS A 333 10.79 15.21 -14.96
CA LYS A 333 9.44 14.75 -15.29
C LYS A 333 8.75 14.16 -14.07
N ASP A 334 7.42 14.29 -14.01
CA ASP A 334 6.64 13.52 -13.03
C ASP A 334 6.79 12.02 -13.33
N GLY A 335 6.68 11.19 -12.30
CA GLY A 335 6.87 9.74 -12.43
C GLY A 335 8.33 9.28 -12.36
N GLU A 336 9.27 10.21 -12.15
CA GLU A 336 10.69 9.93 -12.10
C GLU A 336 11.28 10.01 -10.69
N LEU A 337 12.28 9.15 -10.47
CA LEU A 337 13.14 9.14 -9.29
C LEU A 337 14.53 9.62 -9.70
N THR A 338 14.95 10.75 -9.14
CA THR A 338 16.31 11.28 -9.30
C THR A 338 17.16 10.98 -8.07
N ILE A 339 18.37 10.48 -8.30
CA ILE A 339 19.38 10.31 -7.26
C ILE A 339 20.44 11.40 -7.39
N ILE A 340 20.72 12.07 -6.28
CA ILE A 340 21.84 13.01 -6.16
C ILE A 340 22.84 12.44 -5.16
N PHE A 341 24.10 12.33 -5.56
CA PHE A 341 25.14 11.87 -4.65
C PHE A 341 26.46 12.60 -4.83
N GLY A 342 27.32 12.47 -3.83
CA GLY A 342 28.56 13.22 -3.70
C GLY A 342 29.13 12.98 -2.31
N ARG A 343 30.44 13.16 -2.12
CA ARG A 343 31.08 13.00 -0.80
C ARG A 343 30.56 14.04 0.20
N ASN A 344 30.92 13.87 1.46
CA ASN A 344 30.63 14.86 2.50
C ASN A 344 31.35 16.18 2.18
N GLY A 345 30.64 17.30 2.31
CA GLY A 345 31.22 18.63 2.04
C GLY A 345 31.29 19.04 0.56
N GLU A 346 30.88 18.19 -0.38
CA GLU A 346 30.89 18.49 -1.84
C GLU A 346 29.76 19.45 -2.26
N GLY A 347 28.88 19.85 -1.34
CA GLY A 347 27.83 20.85 -1.60
C GLY A 347 26.50 20.30 -2.10
N LYS A 348 26.18 19.02 -1.86
CA LYS A 348 24.86 18.41 -2.16
C LYS A 348 23.69 19.24 -1.63
N THR A 349 23.69 19.56 -0.34
CA THR A 349 22.63 20.37 0.28
C THR A 349 22.56 21.79 -0.28
N THR A 350 23.71 22.35 -0.71
CA THR A 350 23.75 23.66 -1.39
C THR A 350 23.09 23.59 -2.77
N PHE A 351 23.37 22.53 -3.52
CA PHE A 351 22.77 22.24 -4.82
C PHE A 351 21.25 22.06 -4.68
N VAL A 352 20.81 21.18 -3.76
CA VAL A 352 19.40 20.94 -3.42
C VAL A 352 18.68 22.22 -2.98
N SER A 353 19.27 23.02 -2.09
CA SER A 353 18.70 24.29 -1.64
C SER A 353 18.51 25.28 -2.80
N GLN A 354 19.42 25.29 -3.77
CA GLN A 354 19.31 26.16 -4.94
C GLN A 354 18.18 25.71 -5.88
N ILE A 355 17.97 24.40 -6.00
CA ILE A 355 16.82 23.81 -6.72
C ILE A 355 15.51 24.21 -6.03
N ILE A 356 15.42 24.06 -4.70
CA ILE A 356 14.25 24.50 -3.92
C ILE A 356 13.99 25.98 -4.17
N SER A 357 15.01 26.84 -4.10
CA SER A 357 14.87 28.28 -4.35
C SER A 357 14.23 28.58 -5.70
N HIS A 358 14.64 27.86 -6.74
CA HIS A 358 14.08 28.02 -8.08
C HIS A 358 12.64 27.49 -8.17
N CYS A 359 12.37 26.34 -7.56
CA CYS A 359 11.02 25.75 -7.51
C CYS A 359 10.02 26.71 -6.84
N LEU A 360 10.41 27.40 -5.76
CA LEU A 360 9.56 28.40 -5.11
C LEU A 360 9.23 29.58 -6.03
N GLU A 361 10.20 30.06 -6.83
CA GLU A 361 9.94 31.09 -7.85
C GLU A 361 8.92 30.63 -8.90
N LYS A 362 9.03 29.37 -9.32
CA LYS A 362 8.11 28.74 -10.28
C LYS A 362 6.80 28.27 -9.64
N LYS A 363 6.61 28.49 -8.33
CA LYS A 363 5.46 28.03 -7.53
C LYS A 363 5.26 26.51 -7.54
N VAL A 364 6.33 25.76 -7.71
CA VAL A 364 6.34 24.30 -7.57
C VAL A 364 6.41 23.95 -6.09
N LYS A 365 5.31 23.40 -5.57
CA LYS A 365 5.20 23.01 -4.17
C LYS A 365 6.15 21.87 -3.85
N THR A 366 7.00 22.08 -2.85
CA THR A 366 8.14 21.22 -2.54
C THR A 366 8.10 20.75 -1.10
N PHE A 367 8.36 19.46 -0.90
CA PHE A 367 8.52 18.82 0.39
C PHE A 367 9.99 18.44 0.61
N LEU A 368 10.51 18.68 1.80
CA LEU A 368 11.86 18.33 2.20
C LEU A 368 11.86 17.50 3.49
N TYR A 369 12.43 16.30 3.41
CA TYR A 369 12.97 15.59 4.56
C TYR A 369 14.45 15.89 4.69
N SER A 370 14.90 16.42 5.84
CA SER A 370 16.32 16.63 6.11
C SER A 370 16.80 15.79 7.30
N GLY A 371 17.58 14.76 7.04
CA GLY A 371 18.17 13.88 8.06
C GLY A 371 19.35 14.54 8.80
N GLU A 372 20.17 15.35 8.12
CA GLU A 372 21.48 15.78 8.64
C GLU A 372 21.46 17.18 9.28
N MET A 373 20.69 18.12 8.73
CA MET A 373 20.67 19.51 9.19
C MET A 373 19.41 19.81 10.00
N SER A 374 19.50 20.71 10.99
CA SER A 374 18.33 21.22 11.73
C SER A 374 17.48 22.15 10.86
N ASP A 375 16.18 22.24 11.13
CA ASP A 375 15.23 23.02 10.32
C ASP A 375 15.63 24.50 10.24
N TYR A 376 16.13 25.06 11.35
CA TYR A 376 16.66 26.42 11.40
C TYR A 376 17.88 26.61 10.48
N LYS A 377 18.80 25.63 10.42
CA LYS A 377 19.99 25.72 9.56
C LYS A 377 19.61 25.65 8.09
N ILE A 378 18.66 24.80 7.72
CA ILE A 378 18.16 24.71 6.34
C ILE A 378 17.52 26.03 5.94
N GLN A 379 16.68 26.60 6.82
CA GLN A 379 16.03 27.88 6.58
C GLN A 379 17.05 29.02 6.38
N ASP A 380 18.05 29.15 7.26
CA ASP A 380 19.11 30.15 7.11
C ASP A 380 19.90 29.93 5.81
N TRP A 381 20.22 28.69 5.47
CA TRP A 381 20.96 28.35 4.23
C TRP A 381 20.18 28.73 2.97
N LEU A 382 18.90 28.35 2.91
CA LEU A 382 17.99 28.67 1.81
C LEU A 382 17.81 30.19 1.68
N TYR A 383 17.56 30.89 2.79
CA TYR A 383 17.30 32.33 2.74
C TYR A 383 18.54 33.14 2.34
N ARG A 384 19.74 32.68 2.72
CA ARG A 384 20.99 33.28 2.20
C ARG A 384 21.10 33.18 0.68
N GLN A 385 20.69 32.05 0.11
CA GLN A 385 20.66 31.87 -1.34
C GLN A 385 19.59 32.72 -2.04
N LEU A 386 18.46 33.01 -1.36
CA LEU A 386 17.39 33.88 -1.86
C LEU A 386 17.75 35.38 -1.79
N VAL A 387 18.50 35.79 -0.77
CA VAL A 387 18.94 37.18 -0.56
C VAL A 387 20.10 37.58 -1.45
N SER A 388 20.88 36.60 -1.93
CA SER A 388 22.06 36.83 -2.78
C SER A 388 23.09 37.76 -2.09
N ASN A 389 23.83 38.58 -2.83
CA ASN A 389 24.96 39.40 -2.35
C ASN A 389 24.54 40.81 -1.86
N LYS A 390 23.27 41.00 -1.49
CA LYS A 390 22.71 42.33 -1.23
C LYS A 390 22.91 42.76 0.22
N LYS A 391 23.92 43.61 0.43
CA LYS A 391 24.27 44.15 1.76
C LYS A 391 23.12 44.88 2.46
N GLU A 392 22.23 45.51 1.70
CA GLU A 392 21.07 46.23 2.24
C GLU A 392 20.05 45.32 2.94
N TYR A 393 20.07 44.02 2.67
CA TYR A 393 19.21 43.01 3.31
C TYR A 393 19.89 42.31 4.50
N MET A 394 21.14 42.66 4.79
CA MET A 394 21.95 42.07 5.85
C MET A 394 22.12 43.06 7.02
N ALA A 395 22.19 42.52 8.22
CA ALA A 395 22.57 43.20 9.45
C ALA A 395 23.81 42.54 10.05
N GLN A 396 24.63 43.33 10.74
CA GLN A 396 25.78 42.83 11.46
C GLN A 396 25.40 42.40 12.87
N ALA A 397 25.54 41.12 13.16
CA ALA A 397 25.39 40.56 14.49
C ALA A 397 26.78 40.33 15.11
N ARG A 398 27.00 40.87 16.32
CA ARG A 398 28.23 40.63 17.07
C ARG A 398 28.13 39.28 17.79
N THR A 399 28.87 38.30 17.33
CA THR A 399 29.06 37.03 18.07
C THR A 399 30.20 37.17 19.07
N LYS A 400 30.37 36.16 19.93
CA LYS A 400 31.46 36.09 20.92
C LYS A 400 32.87 36.28 20.32
N TYR A 401 33.06 35.88 19.05
CA TYR A 401 34.39 35.83 18.43
C TYR A 401 34.52 36.62 17.12
N ARG A 402 33.41 37.00 16.48
CA ARG A 402 33.42 37.73 15.20
C ARG A 402 32.13 38.50 14.94
N ILE A 403 32.19 39.46 14.04
CA ILE A 403 30.99 40.04 13.43
C ILE A 403 30.52 39.08 12.33
N LYS A 404 29.24 38.74 12.33
CA LYS A 404 28.61 37.86 11.36
C LYS A 404 27.47 38.61 10.66
N ASP A 405 27.36 38.44 9.35
CA ASP A 405 26.23 38.96 8.60
C ASP A 405 25.02 38.00 8.71
N GLU A 406 23.89 38.56 9.11
CA GLU A 406 22.61 37.88 9.26
C GLU A 406 21.52 38.62 8.48
N ILE A 407 20.51 37.89 8.02
CA ILE A 407 19.43 38.48 7.24
C ILE A 407 18.55 39.31 8.18
N LYS A 408 18.19 40.51 7.75
CA LYS A 408 17.33 41.39 8.54
C LYS A 408 15.96 40.75 8.84
N PRO A 409 15.40 40.89 10.06
CA PRO A 409 14.12 40.26 10.42
C PRO A 409 12.95 40.59 9.49
N GLU A 410 12.88 41.82 8.99
CA GLU A 410 11.86 42.27 8.04
C GLU A 410 11.96 41.55 6.68
N ILE A 411 13.17 41.27 6.22
CA ILE A 411 13.42 40.51 4.98
C ILE A 411 13.04 39.04 5.19
N ILE A 412 13.37 38.46 6.34
CA ILE A 412 12.93 37.11 6.71
C ILE A 412 11.41 37.00 6.67
N LYS A 413 10.69 38.02 7.17
CA LYS A 413 9.22 38.06 7.15
C LYS A 413 8.68 38.08 5.72
N GLN A 414 9.23 38.93 4.85
CA GLN A 414 8.84 39.01 3.43
C GLN A 414 9.06 37.68 2.71
N ILE A 415 10.23 37.06 2.89
CA ILE A 415 10.55 35.75 2.30
C ILE A 415 9.55 34.70 2.79
N LYS A 416 9.27 34.64 4.10
CA LYS A 416 8.30 33.70 4.68
C LYS A 416 6.90 33.85 4.09
N GLN A 417 6.42 35.08 3.95
CA GLN A 417 5.11 35.35 3.34
C GLN A 417 5.08 34.94 1.86
N TRP A 418 6.17 35.17 1.13
CA TRP A 418 6.25 34.85 -0.29
C TRP A 418 6.17 33.34 -0.58
N HIS A 419 6.79 32.49 0.24
CA HIS A 419 6.76 31.04 0.03
C HIS A 419 5.72 30.29 0.87
N GLU A 420 4.85 31.01 1.58
CA GLU A 420 3.80 30.42 2.41
C GLU A 420 2.93 29.43 1.59
N GLY A 421 2.82 28.19 2.09
CA GLY A 421 2.08 27.12 1.40
C GLY A 421 2.78 26.51 0.18
N LEU A 422 4.03 26.90 -0.11
CA LEU A 422 4.84 26.35 -1.20
C LEU A 422 5.95 25.41 -0.72
N PHE A 423 6.47 25.62 0.49
CA PHE A 423 7.56 24.80 1.04
C PHE A 423 7.15 24.10 2.34
N PHE A 424 7.33 22.78 2.38
CA PHE A 424 6.98 21.94 3.52
C PHE A 424 8.21 21.17 4.00
N ILE A 425 8.48 21.19 5.30
CA ILE A 425 9.55 20.40 5.92
C ILE A 425 8.91 19.32 6.79
N PHE A 426 9.43 18.10 6.73
CA PHE A 426 9.03 17.03 7.62
C PHE A 426 9.48 17.31 9.06
N ASP A 427 8.53 17.41 9.99
CA ASP A 427 8.82 17.61 11.41
C ASP A 427 9.39 16.33 12.02
N ARG A 428 10.64 16.41 12.48
CA ARG A 428 11.37 15.29 13.08
C ARG A 428 11.11 15.10 14.57
N SER A 429 10.44 16.03 15.24
CA SER A 429 10.10 15.87 16.66
C SER A 429 9.19 14.66 16.92
N GLU A 430 8.55 14.15 15.87
CA GLU A 430 7.88 12.86 15.79
C GLU A 430 8.86 11.73 15.39
N GLU A 431 9.96 11.54 16.15
CA GLU A 431 11.05 10.62 15.78
C GLU A 431 10.61 9.16 15.50
N LYS A 432 9.48 8.73 16.08
CA LYS A 432 8.86 7.41 15.85
C LYS A 432 8.20 7.25 14.48
N ILE A 433 7.95 8.35 13.75
CA ILE A 433 7.30 8.36 12.45
C ILE A 433 8.32 8.16 11.33
N ALA A 434 9.55 8.65 11.48
CA ALA A 434 10.60 8.51 10.46
C ALA A 434 11.27 7.12 10.47
N SER A 435 11.25 6.40 11.59
CA SER A 435 11.68 5.00 11.67
C SER A 435 10.62 4.01 11.18
N ASP A 436 9.39 4.49 10.99
CA ASP A 436 8.27 3.74 10.44
C ASP A 436 8.03 4.19 9.00
N LEU A 437 8.57 3.42 8.05
CA LEU A 437 8.44 3.74 6.63
C LEU A 437 6.98 3.92 6.20
N ASP A 438 6.03 3.18 6.80
CA ASP A 438 4.62 3.32 6.44
C ASP A 438 4.11 4.72 6.77
N LYS A 439 4.34 5.18 7.99
CA LYS A 439 3.91 6.53 8.37
C LYS A 439 4.64 7.63 7.60
N PHE A 440 5.90 7.43 7.26
CA PHE A 440 6.65 8.38 6.43
C PHE A 440 5.98 8.56 5.06
N PHE A 441 5.63 7.46 4.39
CA PHE A 441 4.93 7.51 3.11
C PHE A 441 3.48 8.00 3.25
N ASP A 442 2.79 7.75 4.37
CA ASP A 442 1.47 8.33 4.64
C ASP A 442 1.53 9.87 4.69
N VAL A 443 2.59 10.44 5.30
CA VAL A 443 2.80 11.89 5.34
C VAL A 443 3.10 12.44 3.94
N MET A 444 3.90 11.74 3.14
CA MET A 444 4.13 12.12 1.73
C MET A 444 2.83 12.06 0.91
N ASP A 445 2.02 11.03 1.11
CA ASP A 445 0.71 10.87 0.47
C ASP A 445 -0.23 12.01 0.85
N LEU A 446 -0.25 12.40 2.12
CA LEU A 446 -1.01 13.55 2.59
C LEU A 446 -0.49 14.86 1.98
N ALA A 447 0.84 15.03 1.89
CA ALA A 447 1.45 16.20 1.26
C ALA A 447 1.08 16.33 -0.23
N PHE A 448 1.06 15.22 -0.97
CA PHE A 448 0.61 15.18 -2.36
C PHE A 448 -0.91 15.47 -2.45
N ASN A 449 -1.73 14.64 -1.80
CA ASN A 449 -3.18 14.65 -1.96
C ASN A 449 -3.85 15.93 -1.42
N ARG A 450 -3.40 16.42 -0.27
CA ARG A 450 -4.03 17.57 0.41
C ARG A 450 -3.42 18.90 0.03
N PHE A 451 -2.09 18.95 -0.08
CA PHE A 451 -1.37 20.21 -0.28
C PHE A 451 -0.89 20.39 -1.73
N GLY A 452 -0.98 19.37 -2.58
CA GLY A 452 -0.60 19.45 -3.99
C GLY A 452 0.92 19.56 -4.19
N VAL A 453 1.71 18.98 -3.28
CA VAL A 453 3.17 18.89 -3.43
C VAL A 453 3.50 18.03 -4.64
N ARG A 454 4.41 18.52 -5.51
CA ARG A 454 4.87 17.79 -6.70
C ARG A 454 6.33 17.36 -6.62
N LEU A 455 7.17 18.10 -5.89
CA LEU A 455 8.58 17.76 -5.70
C LEU A 455 8.82 17.29 -4.27
N PHE A 456 9.38 16.09 -4.10
CA PHE A 456 9.74 15.52 -2.82
C PHE A 456 11.25 15.31 -2.75
N ILE A 457 11.91 15.91 -1.78
CA ILE A 457 13.36 15.83 -1.60
C ILE A 457 13.67 15.15 -0.27
N ILE A 458 14.57 14.18 -0.28
CA ILE A 458 14.92 13.35 0.88
C ILE A 458 16.44 13.39 1.07
N ASP A 459 16.93 14.15 2.06
CA ASP A 459 18.36 14.44 2.30
C ASP A 459 18.78 14.32 3.79
N ASN A 460 19.28 13.22 4.32
CA ASN A 460 19.48 11.88 3.80
C ASN A 460 18.77 10.94 4.78
N LEU A 461 17.81 10.15 4.31
CA LEU A 461 17.07 9.18 5.16
C LEU A 461 17.80 7.82 5.23
N MET A 462 18.74 7.55 4.31
CA MET A 462 19.43 6.25 4.23
C MET A 462 20.33 5.99 5.44
N SER A 463 20.94 7.03 6.01
CA SER A 463 21.75 6.91 7.23
C SER A 463 20.94 6.51 8.46
N ARG A 464 19.63 6.78 8.48
CA ARG A 464 18.74 6.31 9.55
C ARG A 464 18.29 4.87 9.36
N LEU A 465 18.10 4.45 8.11
CA LEU A 465 17.88 3.03 7.79
C LEU A 465 19.12 2.18 8.11
N GLU A 466 20.29 2.81 8.32
CA GLU A 466 21.54 2.16 8.72
C GLU A 466 21.68 1.82 10.20
N GLU A 467 20.83 2.35 11.08
CA GLU A 467 20.92 2.07 12.53
C GLU A 467 20.40 0.67 12.91
N ASN A 468 19.64 -0.01 12.03
CA ASN A 468 19.16 -1.38 12.21
C ASN A 468 20.05 -2.37 11.43
N ALA A 469 21.08 -2.91 12.10
CA ALA A 469 22.17 -3.64 11.46
C ALA A 469 21.80 -4.99 10.79
N ASP A 470 20.67 -5.62 11.17
CA ASP A 470 20.35 -6.99 10.72
C ASP A 470 19.75 -7.06 9.30
N SER A 471 19.22 -5.95 8.75
CA SER A 471 18.50 -5.92 7.47
C SER A 471 18.83 -4.73 6.55
N LEU A 472 19.87 -3.95 6.86
CA LEU A 472 20.29 -2.72 6.17
C LEU A 472 20.01 -2.66 4.65
N TYR A 473 20.59 -3.59 3.87
CA TYR A 473 20.49 -3.57 2.41
C TYR A 473 19.08 -3.86 1.89
N SER A 474 18.32 -4.66 2.64
CA SER A 474 16.92 -4.97 2.35
C SER A 474 16.04 -3.75 2.61
N ASP A 475 16.27 -3.04 3.71
CA ASP A 475 15.49 -1.86 4.09
C ASP A 475 15.71 -0.68 3.13
N GLN A 476 16.96 -0.44 2.72
CA GLN A 476 17.27 0.56 1.70
C GLN A 476 16.66 0.19 0.33
N ALA A 477 16.69 -1.09 -0.06
CA ALA A 477 16.09 -1.54 -1.31
C ALA A 477 14.55 -1.41 -1.29
N ASN A 478 13.92 -1.76 -0.16
CA ASN A 478 12.49 -1.58 0.06
C ASN A 478 12.11 -0.09 0.00
N PHE A 479 12.87 0.77 0.67
CA PHE A 479 12.64 2.21 0.64
C PHE A 479 12.68 2.79 -0.78
N VAL A 480 13.72 2.46 -1.57
CA VAL A 480 13.80 2.92 -2.96
C VAL A 480 12.68 2.34 -3.82
N GLN A 481 12.29 1.08 -3.60
CA GLN A 481 11.13 0.50 -4.28
C GLN A 481 9.85 1.29 -3.98
N ARG A 482 9.60 1.63 -2.71
CA ARG A 482 8.44 2.44 -2.32
C ARG A 482 8.49 3.86 -2.88
N CYS A 483 9.66 4.50 -2.96
CA CYS A 483 9.80 5.76 -3.68
C CYS A 483 9.41 5.61 -5.15
N LYS A 484 9.85 4.51 -5.81
CA LYS A 484 9.51 4.26 -7.21
C LYS A 484 8.02 4.00 -7.39
N ASP A 485 7.39 3.24 -6.49
CA ASP A 485 5.96 3.00 -6.50
C ASP A 485 5.17 4.30 -6.24
N PHE A 486 5.66 5.17 -5.37
CA PHE A 486 5.05 6.48 -5.12
C PHE A 486 4.99 7.33 -6.39
N VAL A 487 6.12 7.49 -7.10
CA VAL A 487 6.15 8.29 -8.34
C VAL A 487 5.44 7.60 -9.50
N ASN A 488 5.45 6.26 -9.60
CA ASN A 488 4.72 5.57 -10.67
C ASN A 488 3.19 5.72 -10.54
N ASN A 489 2.69 5.92 -9.32
CA ASN A 489 1.27 6.02 -9.03
C ASN A 489 0.77 7.47 -8.90
N LYS A 490 1.67 8.46 -8.84
CA LYS A 490 1.36 9.86 -8.58
C LYS A 490 2.15 10.76 -9.54
N ASP A 491 1.53 11.82 -10.04
CA ASP A 491 2.20 12.83 -10.88
C ASP A 491 3.14 13.72 -10.02
N ALA A 492 4.18 13.10 -9.47
CA ALA A 492 5.18 13.69 -8.58
C ALA A 492 6.60 13.25 -8.97
N HIS A 493 7.59 14.00 -8.50
CA HIS A 493 9.01 13.71 -8.67
C HIS A 493 9.68 13.54 -7.31
N ILE A 494 10.50 12.49 -7.15
CA ILE A 494 11.30 12.28 -5.94
C ILE A 494 12.77 12.51 -6.23
N VAL A 495 13.43 13.29 -5.38
CA VAL A 495 14.89 13.44 -5.32
C VAL A 495 15.39 12.76 -4.04
N LEU A 496 16.22 11.76 -4.20
CA LEU A 496 16.87 11.06 -3.11
C LEU A 496 18.35 11.45 -3.05
N VAL A 497 18.78 12.05 -1.95
CA VAL A 497 20.19 12.38 -1.71
C VAL A 497 20.87 11.24 -0.97
N VAL A 498 21.94 10.71 -1.56
CA VAL A 498 22.70 9.58 -1.01
C VAL A 498 24.20 9.90 -0.92
N HIS A 499 24.90 9.16 -0.08
CA HIS A 499 26.36 9.24 0.02
C HIS A 499 27.02 8.19 -0.89
N PRO A 500 28.33 8.30 -1.19
CA PRO A 500 29.05 7.27 -1.91
C PRO A 500 29.61 6.17 -1.00
N ASN A 501 29.75 4.95 -1.53
CA ASN A 501 30.30 3.74 -0.88
C ASN A 501 31.82 3.81 -0.65
N LYS A 502 32.56 4.63 -1.40
CA LYS A 502 34.03 4.69 -1.37
C LYS A 502 34.54 6.12 -1.38
N GLU A 503 35.52 6.39 -0.53
CA GLU A 503 36.33 7.61 -0.60
C GLU A 503 37.30 7.54 -1.79
N LYS A 504 36.80 7.76 -3.01
CA LYS A 504 37.67 8.17 -4.12
C LYS A 504 38.31 9.53 -3.73
N ARG A 505 39.53 9.81 -4.19
CA ARG A 505 40.20 11.10 -3.89
C ARG A 505 39.36 12.27 -4.41
N GLU A 506 39.34 13.35 -3.64
CA GLU A 506 38.79 14.64 -4.07
C GLU A 506 39.41 15.05 -5.42
N ILE A 507 38.61 15.69 -6.26
CA ILE A 507 39.12 16.16 -7.55
C ILE A 507 40.00 17.40 -7.31
N THR A 508 41.23 17.33 -7.80
CA THR A 508 42.20 18.42 -7.73
C THR A 508 42.50 19.02 -9.10
N ASN A 509 42.19 18.31 -10.19
CA ASN A 509 42.28 18.72 -11.60
C ASN A 509 41.34 17.85 -12.47
N GLY A 510 40.71 18.40 -13.50
CA GLY A 510 40.04 17.61 -14.57
C GLY A 510 38.51 17.48 -14.50
N GLN A 511 37.98 16.28 -14.74
CA GLN A 511 36.54 15.95 -14.75
C GLN A 511 36.16 15.15 -13.50
N GLY A 512 34.85 15.12 -13.19
CA GLY A 512 34.31 14.34 -12.07
C GLY A 512 34.68 12.86 -12.12
N ASN A 513 35.04 12.28 -10.98
CA ASN A 513 35.56 10.92 -10.86
C ASN A 513 34.59 9.95 -10.18
N LEU A 514 33.41 10.42 -9.77
CA LEU A 514 32.33 9.57 -9.28
C LEU A 514 31.58 8.90 -10.44
N GLU A 515 31.25 7.63 -10.22
CA GLU A 515 30.52 6.77 -11.15
C GLU A 515 29.27 6.21 -10.48
N LYS A 516 28.32 5.70 -11.27
CA LYS A 516 27.08 5.11 -10.75
C LYS A 516 27.31 3.96 -9.75
N THR A 517 28.43 3.25 -9.87
CA THR A 517 28.84 2.16 -8.97
C THR A 517 29.33 2.65 -7.62
N ASP A 518 29.61 3.95 -7.49
CA ASP A 518 30.10 4.54 -6.25
C ASP A 518 28.95 4.95 -5.31
N ILE A 519 27.68 4.86 -5.71
CA ILE A 519 26.52 5.15 -4.85
C ILE A 519 26.47 4.18 -3.66
N SER A 520 26.21 4.69 -2.45
CA SER A 520 26.12 3.87 -1.26
C SER A 520 24.84 3.04 -1.17
N GLY A 521 24.94 1.89 -0.50
CA GLY A 521 23.80 1.02 -0.22
C GLY A 521 23.58 -0.08 -1.25
N SER A 522 22.34 -0.54 -1.36
CA SER A 522 21.95 -1.65 -2.24
C SER A 522 22.21 -1.35 -3.72
N ASN A 523 22.75 -2.32 -4.47
CA ASN A 523 22.93 -2.23 -5.93
C ASN A 523 21.61 -1.94 -6.70
N ASN A 524 20.46 -2.12 -6.05
CA ASN A 524 19.15 -1.79 -6.60
C ASN A 524 18.89 -0.28 -6.72
N ILE A 525 19.56 0.54 -5.93
CA ILE A 525 19.38 1.99 -5.86
C ILE A 525 19.64 2.65 -7.24
N PRO A 526 20.83 2.53 -7.86
CA PRO A 526 21.10 3.12 -9.18
C PRO A 526 20.30 2.46 -10.32
N ASN A 527 19.87 1.22 -10.16
CA ASN A 527 19.10 0.51 -11.18
C ASN A 527 17.66 1.07 -11.29
N LYS A 528 17.05 1.45 -10.16
CA LYS A 528 15.66 1.94 -10.10
C LYS A 528 15.53 3.44 -10.39
N ALA A 529 16.59 4.22 -10.22
CA ALA A 529 16.59 5.65 -10.51
C ALA A 529 16.43 5.92 -12.02
N ASP A 530 15.65 6.91 -12.40
CA ASP A 530 15.54 7.37 -13.80
C ASP A 530 16.70 8.32 -14.12
N ASN A 531 17.04 9.20 -13.17
CA ASN A 531 18.14 10.17 -13.29
C ASN A 531 19.17 9.95 -12.17
N ILE A 532 20.46 10.09 -12.50
CA ILE A 532 21.56 10.02 -11.53
C ILE A 532 22.49 11.22 -11.74
N ILE A 533 22.69 11.99 -10.67
CA ILE A 533 23.52 13.19 -10.63
C ILE A 533 24.62 13.02 -9.60
N ALA A 534 25.87 13.19 -10.01
CA ALA A 534 27.01 13.32 -9.11
C ALA A 534 27.38 14.80 -8.92
N VAL A 535 27.62 15.21 -7.68
CA VAL A 535 28.07 16.57 -7.30
C VAL A 535 29.45 16.47 -6.65
N GLU A 536 30.45 17.11 -7.24
CA GLU A 536 31.86 17.05 -6.81
C GLU A 536 32.50 18.44 -6.81
N ARG A 537 33.14 18.86 -5.70
CA ARG A 537 33.92 20.10 -5.63
C ARG A 537 35.36 19.88 -6.06
N ASN A 538 35.87 20.89 -6.75
CA ASN A 538 37.29 21.00 -7.07
C ASN A 538 38.03 21.76 -5.96
N TRP A 539 38.97 21.07 -5.31
CA TRP A 539 39.79 21.62 -4.23
C TRP A 539 41.20 22.02 -4.68
N GLY A 540 41.49 21.94 -5.99
CA GLY A 540 42.76 22.41 -6.55
C GLY A 540 43.00 23.91 -6.30
N GLU A 541 44.25 24.29 -6.07
CA GLU A 541 44.65 25.68 -5.83
C GLU A 541 44.54 26.56 -7.08
N SER A 542 44.75 25.96 -8.27
CA SER A 542 44.53 26.59 -9.57
C SER A 542 43.38 25.86 -10.26
N ARG A 543 42.21 26.48 -10.30
CA ARG A 543 40.99 25.86 -10.83
C ARG A 543 40.15 26.84 -11.63
N ASP A 544 39.64 26.36 -12.77
CA ASP A 544 38.73 27.12 -13.65
C ASP A 544 37.25 27.00 -13.22
N PHE A 545 36.96 26.12 -12.26
CA PHE A 545 35.63 25.86 -11.71
C PHE A 545 35.75 25.34 -10.28
N ASP A 546 34.73 25.58 -9.44
CA ASP A 546 34.70 25.14 -8.04
C ASP A 546 33.91 23.84 -7.84
N CYS A 547 32.98 23.52 -8.74
CA CYS A 547 32.10 22.37 -8.66
C CYS A 547 31.81 21.81 -10.06
N VAL A 548 31.74 20.49 -10.16
CA VAL A 548 31.24 19.77 -11.33
C VAL A 548 30.01 18.96 -10.94
N VAL A 549 28.94 19.15 -11.69
CA VAL A 549 27.72 18.35 -11.60
C VAL A 549 27.70 17.43 -12.82
N THR A 550 27.64 16.12 -12.63
CA THR A 550 27.68 15.16 -13.72
C THR A 550 26.37 14.39 -13.78
N SER A 551 25.66 14.46 -14.91
CA SER A 551 24.58 13.54 -15.22
C SER A 551 25.20 12.20 -15.65
N LEU A 552 25.06 11.18 -14.80
CA LEU A 552 25.59 9.82 -15.00
C LEU A 552 24.56 8.86 -15.60
N LYS A 553 23.27 9.22 -15.49
CA LYS A 553 22.13 8.51 -16.08
C LYS A 553 21.03 9.54 -16.31
N ASN A 554 20.44 9.50 -17.50
CA ASN A 554 19.20 10.17 -17.86
C ASN A 554 18.42 9.20 -18.75
N ARG A 555 17.11 9.06 -18.50
CA ARG A 555 16.22 8.17 -19.23
C ARG A 555 16.05 8.54 -20.71
N GLU A 556 16.10 9.83 -21.05
CA GLU A 556 15.85 10.33 -22.41
C GLU A 556 17.06 10.15 -23.34
N ASN A 557 18.22 10.70 -22.94
CA ASN A 557 19.36 10.82 -23.84
C ASN A 557 20.44 9.74 -23.62
N GLY A 558 20.45 9.06 -22.45
CA GLY A 558 21.39 7.97 -22.14
C GLY A 558 22.88 8.34 -22.06
N GLU A 559 23.26 9.56 -22.44
CA GLU A 559 24.65 10.04 -22.46
C GLU A 559 25.10 10.59 -21.09
N ARG A 560 26.42 10.57 -20.86
CA ARG A 560 27.05 11.18 -19.69
C ARG A 560 27.48 12.60 -20.04
N LYS A 561 27.02 13.59 -19.26
CA LYS A 561 27.41 15.01 -19.44
C LYS A 561 27.81 15.65 -18.11
N ALA A 562 28.90 16.41 -18.13
CA ALA A 562 29.42 17.14 -16.98
C ALA A 562 29.22 18.66 -17.17
N PHE A 563 28.74 19.31 -16.12
CA PHE A 563 28.42 20.73 -16.06
C PHE A 563 29.33 21.38 -15.02
N LYS A 564 30.05 22.44 -15.41
CA LYS A 564 31.01 23.12 -14.54
C LYS A 564 30.42 24.40 -13.96
N TYR A 565 30.62 24.60 -12.67
CA TYR A 565 30.11 25.74 -11.92
C TYR A 565 31.21 26.35 -11.05
N LEU A 566 31.15 27.67 -10.91
CA LEU A 566 31.80 28.42 -9.84
C LEU A 566 30.91 28.41 -8.59
N PHE A 567 31.49 28.61 -7.43
CA PHE A 567 30.80 28.67 -6.15
C PHE A 567 31.09 29.99 -5.46
N SER A 568 30.04 30.72 -5.07
CA SER A 568 30.18 31.96 -4.33
C SER A 568 30.02 31.71 -2.83
N PRO A 569 31.06 31.90 -2.00
CA PRO A 569 30.94 31.77 -0.55
C PRO A 569 30.02 32.83 0.09
N LYS A 570 29.74 33.93 -0.63
CA LYS A 570 28.89 35.02 -0.16
C LYS A 570 27.41 34.70 -0.33
N THR A 571 27.03 34.27 -1.53
CA THR A 571 25.63 33.96 -1.86
C THR A 571 25.27 32.50 -1.59
N LEU A 572 26.27 31.64 -1.37
CA LEU A 572 26.13 30.18 -1.26
C LEU A 572 25.51 29.56 -2.51
N ARG A 573 25.80 30.10 -3.70
CA ARG A 573 25.23 29.64 -4.97
C ARG A 573 26.30 29.06 -5.89
N PHE A 574 25.89 28.05 -6.65
CA PHE A 574 26.61 27.56 -7.82
C PHE A 574 26.15 28.35 -9.05
N TYR A 575 27.09 28.84 -9.85
CA TYR A 575 26.80 29.67 -11.01
C TYR A 575 27.77 29.42 -12.16
N ASN A 576 27.35 29.76 -13.37
CA ASN A 576 28.17 29.77 -14.57
C ASN A 576 27.58 30.79 -15.58
N ASN A 577 27.93 30.69 -16.86
CA ASN A 577 27.43 31.62 -17.88
C ASN A 577 25.91 31.51 -18.14
N HIS A 578 25.28 30.38 -17.77
CA HIS A 578 23.86 30.13 -17.97
C HIS A 578 23.08 30.28 -16.65
N THR A 579 23.59 29.70 -15.57
CA THR A 579 23.03 29.81 -14.22
C THR A 579 23.60 31.01 -13.49
N ARG A 580 22.79 32.05 -13.27
CA ARG A 580 23.26 33.31 -12.69
C ARG A 580 23.59 33.20 -11.19
N GLU A 581 24.64 33.89 -10.77
CA GLU A 581 24.97 34.08 -9.35
C GLU A 581 23.89 34.93 -8.67
N GLU A 582 23.59 36.11 -9.22
CA GLU A 582 22.61 37.04 -8.68
C GLU A 582 21.26 36.90 -9.39
N ILE A 583 20.22 36.56 -8.62
CA ILE A 583 18.84 36.40 -9.09
C ILE A 583 17.93 37.27 -8.23
N LYS A 584 16.97 37.94 -8.85
CA LYS A 584 15.87 38.62 -8.15
C LYS A 584 14.69 37.67 -8.08
N PHE A 585 14.30 37.30 -6.87
CA PHE A 585 13.15 36.43 -6.62
C PHE A 585 11.87 37.26 -6.40
N GLY A 586 10.72 36.62 -6.49
CA GLY A 586 9.41 37.25 -6.39
C GLY A 586 9.14 37.98 -5.07
N TRP A 587 9.82 37.59 -3.98
CA TRP A 587 9.70 38.27 -2.68
C TRP A 587 10.28 39.69 -2.69
N GLU A 588 11.17 40.02 -3.64
CA GLU A 588 11.74 41.37 -3.78
C GLU A 588 10.80 42.34 -4.51
N LYS A 589 9.72 41.83 -5.12
CA LYS A 589 8.74 42.67 -5.79
C LYS A 589 7.81 43.23 -4.70
N PRO A 590 7.50 44.54 -4.70
CA PRO A 590 6.53 45.09 -3.77
C PRO A 590 5.22 44.34 -3.92
N THR A 591 4.62 43.98 -2.80
CA THR A 591 3.29 43.36 -2.80
C THR A 591 2.29 44.30 -3.46
N LEU A 592 1.23 43.77 -4.09
CA LEU A 592 0.18 44.61 -4.68
C LEU A 592 -0.37 45.62 -3.66
N ILE A 593 -0.40 45.24 -2.37
CA ILE A 593 -0.80 46.07 -1.23
C ILE A 593 0.13 47.29 -1.05
N GLU A 594 1.44 47.12 -1.23
CA GLU A 594 2.42 48.22 -1.18
C GLU A 594 2.33 49.14 -2.40
N GLN A 595 1.91 48.62 -3.57
CA GLN A 595 1.65 49.45 -4.75
C GLN A 595 0.35 50.25 -4.66
N ILE A 596 -0.65 49.75 -3.90
CA ILE A 596 -1.96 50.39 -3.77
C ILE A 596 -2.04 51.30 -2.52
N GLY A 597 -1.03 51.27 -1.63
CA GLY A 597 -0.93 52.19 -0.49
C GLY A 597 -2.02 52.02 0.56
N ILE A 598 -2.56 50.80 0.72
CA ILE A 598 -3.62 50.52 1.69
C ILE A 598 -2.98 50.16 3.03
N GLU A 599 -3.04 51.09 3.99
CA GLU A 599 -2.73 50.81 5.39
C GLU A 599 -3.76 49.82 5.94
N VAL A 600 -3.29 48.63 6.35
CA VAL A 600 -4.12 47.65 7.06
C VAL A 600 -4.29 48.13 8.50
N HIS A 601 -5.40 48.81 8.78
CA HIS A 601 -5.81 49.11 10.14
C HIS A 601 -6.63 47.97 10.74
N GLU A 602 -6.11 47.50 11.89
CA GLU A 602 -6.72 46.75 12.98
C GLU A 602 -7.15 45.29 12.79
N LYS A 603 -6.82 44.48 13.82
CA LYS A 603 -7.36 43.14 14.05
C LYS A 603 -8.84 43.24 14.40
N ALA A 604 -9.64 42.32 13.87
CA ALA A 604 -11.03 42.14 14.28
C ALA A 604 -11.11 41.76 15.77
N PRO A 605 -12.14 42.22 16.51
CA PRO A 605 -12.24 42.08 17.95
C PRO A 605 -12.67 40.67 18.44
N TRP A 606 -12.40 39.62 17.68
CA TRP A 606 -12.67 38.23 18.07
C TRP A 606 -11.53 37.26 17.74
N ASP A 607 -10.31 37.78 17.64
CA ASP A 607 -9.08 36.99 17.81
C ASP A 607 -8.67 36.95 19.29
#